data_AF-A0A7I8HQF4-F1
#
_entry.id   AF-A0A7I8HQF4-F1
#
_cell.length_a   1.000
_cell.length_b   1.000
_cell.length_c   1.000
_cell.angle_alpha   90.00
_cell.angle_beta   90.00
_cell.angle_gamma   90.00
#
_symmetry.space_group_name_H-M   'P 1'
#
loop_
_entity.id
_entity.type
_entity.pdbx_description
1 polymer ?
#
loop_
_entity_poly.entity_id
_entity_poly.type
_entity_poly.pdbx_seq_one_letter_code
_entity_poly.pdbx_strand_id
1 'polypeptide(L)'
;MNTNQQLGVSTEQAEVMANNFFEQIEPKVRKGRAWTFHRLNAACDTPNAERVQAVLYPDDGHGFALYARQGQTLHAITHDGRPVRFRTFEKALTTLADVAHLDPEIIVDSSNWCEETGPH
;
A
#
# COMPACT_ATOMS: atom_id res chain seq x y z
N MET A 1 48.41 -10.06 18.93
CA MET A 1 47.85 -9.88 17.58
C MET A 1 46.35 -10.09 17.70
N ASN A 2 45.55 -9.01 17.78
CA ASN A 2 44.08 -9.09 17.79
C ASN A 2 43.57 -8.54 16.45
N THR A 3 43.12 -9.43 15.58
CA THR A 3 42.46 -9.10 14.32
C THR A 3 40.98 -8.82 14.59
N ASN A 4 40.62 -7.55 14.74
CA ASN A 4 39.24 -7.12 14.63
C ASN A 4 38.82 -7.23 13.15
N GLN A 5 38.06 -8.27 12.80
CA GLN A 5 37.31 -8.29 11.54
C GLN A 5 36.15 -7.29 11.66
N GLN A 6 36.39 -6.03 11.32
CA GLN A 6 35.32 -5.13 10.90
C GLN A 6 34.82 -5.64 9.55
N LEU A 7 33.61 -6.19 9.53
CA LEU A 7 32.85 -6.44 8.30
C LEU A 7 32.66 -5.09 7.60
N GLY A 8 33.55 -4.79 6.66
CA GLY A 8 33.59 -3.57 5.87
C GLY A 8 32.48 -3.56 4.82
N VAL A 9 31.24 -3.56 5.26
CA VAL A 9 30.09 -3.25 4.41
C VAL A 9 29.91 -1.74 4.46
N SER A 10 30.11 -1.05 3.34
CA SER A 10 29.78 0.37 3.27
C SER A 10 28.28 0.56 3.48
N THR A 11 27.87 1.71 3.99
CA THR A 11 26.44 2.04 4.23
C THR A 11 25.60 1.82 2.97
N GLU A 12 26.13 2.19 1.81
CA GLU A 12 25.51 1.97 0.50
C GLU A 12 25.34 0.47 0.17
N GLN A 13 26.32 -0.37 0.51
CA GLN A 13 26.20 -1.81 0.31
C GLN A 13 25.18 -2.46 1.27
N ALA A 14 25.07 -1.93 2.49
CA ALA A 14 24.06 -2.37 3.45
C ALA A 14 22.64 -1.97 3.00
N GLU A 15 22.47 -0.77 2.46
CA GLU A 15 21.19 -0.29 1.89
C GLU A 15 20.78 -1.11 0.66
N VAL A 16 21.72 -1.39 -0.26
CA VAL A 16 21.43 -2.23 -1.43
C VAL A 16 21.09 -3.67 -1.02
N MET A 17 21.77 -4.22 -0.01
CA MET A 17 21.45 -5.56 0.51
C MET A 17 20.10 -5.59 1.22
N ALA A 18 19.77 -4.56 2.00
CA ALA A 18 18.46 -4.43 2.63
C ALA A 18 17.36 -4.32 1.57
N ASN A 19 17.51 -3.43 0.59
CA ASN A 19 16.54 -3.26 -0.49
C ASN A 19 16.33 -4.56 -1.29
N ASN A 20 17.41 -5.25 -1.66
CA ASN A 20 17.32 -6.54 -2.36
C ASN A 20 16.68 -7.65 -1.51
N PHE A 21 16.88 -7.62 -0.19
CA PHE A 21 16.25 -8.55 0.75
C PHE A 21 14.76 -8.28 0.89
N PHE A 22 14.35 -7.01 0.99
CA PHE A 22 12.94 -6.62 1.04
C PHE A 22 12.22 -6.92 -0.30
N GLU A 23 12.85 -6.68 -1.45
CA GLU A 23 12.31 -7.05 -2.77
C GLU A 23 12.12 -8.57 -2.95
N GLN A 24 12.93 -9.39 -2.28
CA GLN A 24 12.81 -10.86 -2.31
C GLN A 24 11.75 -11.38 -1.34
N ILE A 25 11.47 -10.66 -0.26
CA ILE A 25 10.52 -11.07 0.78
C ILE A 25 9.11 -10.59 0.45
N GLU A 26 8.96 -9.43 -0.19
CA GLU A 26 7.65 -8.94 -0.60
C GLU A 26 7.20 -9.66 -1.87
N PRO A 27 6.17 -10.53 -1.82
CA PRO A 27 5.66 -11.17 -3.01
C PRO A 27 5.18 -10.09 -3.98
N LYS A 28 5.76 -10.06 -5.20
CA LYS A 28 5.40 -9.10 -6.26
C LYS A 28 3.89 -9.00 -6.42
N VAL A 29 3.33 -7.90 -5.91
CA VAL A 29 1.90 -7.63 -5.95
C VAL A 29 1.46 -7.51 -7.41
N ARG A 30 0.48 -8.31 -7.82
CA ARG A 30 -0.05 -8.31 -9.18
C ARG A 30 -1.10 -7.21 -9.31
N LYS A 31 -1.01 -6.39 -10.35
CA LYS A 31 -2.06 -5.40 -10.66
C LYS A 31 -3.26 -6.12 -11.27
N GLY A 32 -4.39 -6.08 -10.57
CA GLY A 32 -5.67 -6.60 -11.03
C GLY A 32 -6.50 -5.56 -11.77
N ARG A 33 -7.64 -6.00 -12.33
CA ARG A 33 -8.63 -5.10 -12.92
C ARG A 33 -9.14 -4.11 -11.88
N ALA A 34 -9.32 -2.85 -12.26
CA ALA A 34 -9.93 -1.83 -11.40
C ALA A 34 -11.34 -2.21 -10.94
N TRP A 35 -11.64 -1.86 -9.70
CA TRP A 35 -12.94 -2.09 -9.06
C TRP A 35 -13.68 -0.78 -8.85
N THR A 36 -15.00 -0.88 -8.75
CA THR A 36 -15.84 0.19 -8.21
C THR A 36 -16.03 -0.03 -6.71
N PHE A 37 -16.50 0.98 -5.99
CA PHE A 37 -16.89 0.82 -4.57
C PHE A 37 -17.97 -0.26 -4.37
N HIS A 38 -18.89 -0.40 -5.33
CA HIS A 38 -19.87 -1.47 -5.30
C HIS A 38 -19.22 -2.87 -5.39
N ARG A 39 -18.22 -3.03 -6.27
CA ARG A 39 -17.47 -4.28 -6.38
C ARG A 39 -16.63 -4.58 -5.14
N LEU A 40 -16.05 -3.54 -4.51
CA LEU A 40 -15.34 -3.66 -3.24
C LEU A 40 -16.24 -4.27 -2.16
N ASN A 41 -17.41 -3.67 -1.93
CA ASN A 41 -18.38 -4.18 -0.94
C ASN A 41 -18.77 -5.64 -1.24
N ALA A 42 -19.16 -5.93 -2.49
CA ALA A 42 -19.52 -7.28 -2.89
C ALA A 42 -18.38 -8.31 -2.71
N ALA A 43 -17.13 -7.89 -2.90
CA ALA A 43 -15.97 -8.75 -2.68
C ALA A 43 -15.76 -9.04 -1.18
N CYS A 44 -15.96 -8.05 -0.30
CA CYS A 44 -15.86 -8.23 1.15
C CYS A 44 -16.98 -9.15 1.69
N ASP A 45 -18.18 -9.08 1.10
CA ASP A 45 -19.34 -9.88 1.50
C ASP A 45 -19.31 -11.33 0.96
N THR A 46 -18.36 -11.68 0.09
CA THR A 46 -18.32 -13.01 -0.53
C THR A 46 -17.92 -14.08 0.49
N PRO A 47 -18.79 -15.06 0.81
CA PRO A 47 -18.48 -16.09 1.80
C PRO A 47 -17.28 -16.94 1.37
N ASN A 48 -16.39 -17.26 2.31
CA ASN A 48 -15.18 -18.07 2.10
C ASN A 48 -14.17 -17.49 1.09
N ALA A 49 -14.34 -16.24 0.64
CA ALA A 49 -13.33 -15.56 -0.15
C ALA A 49 -12.14 -15.12 0.72
N GLU A 50 -11.00 -14.89 0.07
CA GLU A 50 -9.88 -14.20 0.72
C GLU A 50 -10.34 -12.81 1.18
N ARG A 51 -9.91 -12.44 2.39
CA ARG A 51 -10.19 -11.12 2.95
C ARG A 51 -9.63 -10.03 2.06
N VAL A 52 -10.39 -8.95 1.96
CA VAL A 52 -10.01 -7.76 1.23
C VAL A 52 -9.43 -6.76 2.21
N GLN A 53 -8.20 -6.32 1.96
CA GLN A 53 -7.49 -5.33 2.76
C GLN A 53 -7.44 -4.00 2.02
N ALA A 54 -7.68 -2.89 2.72
CA ALA A 54 -7.53 -1.57 2.13
C ALA A 54 -6.06 -1.14 2.12
N VAL A 55 -5.63 -0.58 0.99
CA VAL A 55 -4.28 -0.01 0.82
C VAL A 55 -4.40 1.42 0.34
N LEU A 56 -3.79 2.35 1.06
CA LEU A 56 -3.73 3.76 0.74
C LEU A 56 -2.36 4.10 0.16
N TYR A 57 -2.34 4.55 -1.08
CA TYR A 57 -1.14 5.02 -1.76
C TYR A 57 -1.12 6.55 -1.79
N PRO A 58 -0.03 7.21 -1.39
CA PRO A 58 0.10 8.64 -1.51
C PRO A 58 0.08 9.07 -2.98
N ASP A 59 -0.62 10.17 -3.21
CA ASP A 59 -0.67 10.92 -4.45
C ASP A 59 -0.46 12.37 -4.03
N ASP A 60 0.79 12.83 -4.00
CA ASP A 60 1.25 14.01 -3.25
C ASP A 60 0.55 15.33 -3.66
N GLY A 61 -0.15 15.37 -4.80
CA GLY A 61 -1.04 16.49 -5.18
C GLY A 61 -2.51 16.35 -4.74
N HIS A 62 -2.97 15.12 -4.48
CA HIS A 62 -4.38 14.78 -4.38
C HIS A 62 -4.76 14.00 -3.10
N GLY A 63 -3.79 13.64 -2.25
CA GLY A 63 -3.97 12.93 -0.99
C GLY A 63 -3.58 11.46 -1.11
N PHE A 64 -4.56 10.56 -1.01
CA PHE A 64 -4.35 9.11 -0.99
C PHE A 64 -5.29 8.40 -1.95
N ALA A 65 -4.74 7.69 -2.93
CA ALA A 65 -5.49 6.80 -3.81
C ALA A 65 -5.82 5.48 -3.09
N LEU A 66 -7.06 5.02 -3.24
CA LEU A 66 -7.53 3.78 -2.61
C LEU A 66 -7.33 2.58 -3.53
N TYR A 67 -6.77 1.52 -2.96
CA TYR A 67 -6.67 0.21 -3.55
C TYR A 67 -7.24 -0.85 -2.61
N ALA A 68 -7.70 -1.95 -3.19
CA ALA A 68 -8.11 -3.14 -2.46
C ALA A 68 -7.15 -4.29 -2.79
N ARG A 69 -6.55 -4.86 -1.76
CA ARG A 69 -5.72 -6.04 -1.87
C ARG A 69 -6.55 -7.28 -1.54
N GLN A 70 -6.56 -8.23 -2.47
CA GLN A 70 -7.12 -9.56 -2.26
C GLN A 70 -6.00 -10.58 -2.55
N GLY A 71 -5.46 -11.18 -1.49
CA GLY A 71 -4.29 -12.04 -1.57
C GLY A 71 -3.06 -11.30 -2.12
N GLN A 72 -2.57 -11.74 -3.27
CA GLN A 72 -1.44 -11.12 -3.98
C GLN A 72 -1.87 -10.14 -5.09
N THR A 73 -3.17 -9.86 -5.23
CA THR A 73 -3.70 -8.99 -6.28
C THR A 73 -4.14 -7.65 -5.70
N LEU A 74 -3.75 -6.56 -6.34
CA LEU A 74 -4.12 -5.20 -5.98
C LEU A 74 -5.04 -4.59 -7.04
N HIS A 75 -6.20 -4.13 -6.60
CA HIS A 75 -7.25 -3.56 -7.43
C HIS A 75 -7.39 -2.07 -7.14
N ALA A 76 -7.17 -1.22 -8.14
CA ALA A 76 -7.45 0.21 -8.00
C ALA A 76 -8.94 0.43 -7.78
N ILE A 77 -9.32 1.22 -6.77
CA ILE A 77 -10.71 1.61 -6.57
C ILE A 77 -11.00 2.87 -7.38
N THR A 78 -12.04 2.80 -8.20
CA THR A 78 -12.39 3.85 -9.17
C THR A 78 -13.87 4.22 -9.08
N HIS A 79 -14.15 5.46 -9.44
CA HIS A 79 -15.50 5.98 -9.66
C HIS A 79 -15.50 6.67 -11.03
N ASP A 80 -16.39 6.24 -11.92
CA ASP A 80 -16.45 6.69 -13.33
C ASP A 80 -15.10 6.64 -14.06
N GLY A 81 -14.34 5.56 -13.82
CA GLY A 81 -13.02 5.32 -14.43
C GLY A 81 -11.88 6.16 -13.84
N ARG A 82 -12.15 7.01 -12.84
CA ARG A 82 -11.14 7.81 -12.14
C ARG A 82 -10.80 7.19 -10.78
N PRO A 83 -9.53 7.17 -10.35
CA PRO A 83 -9.18 6.67 -9.02
C PRO A 83 -9.91 7.44 -7.92
N VAL A 84 -10.47 6.71 -6.95
CA VAL A 84 -10.99 7.32 -5.74
C VAL A 84 -9.82 7.75 -4.88
N ARG A 85 -9.87 9.02 -4.45
CA ARG A 85 -8.83 9.65 -3.65
C ARG A 85 -9.43 10.29 -2.42
N PHE A 86 -8.70 10.18 -1.32
CA PHE A 86 -9.03 10.86 -0.07
C PHE A 86 -7.98 11.90 0.22
N ARG A 87 -8.41 13.14 0.48
CA ARG A 87 -7.46 14.22 0.81
C ARG A 87 -6.69 13.95 2.10
N THR A 88 -7.29 13.21 3.04
CA THR A 88 -6.72 12.92 4.36
C THR A 88 -7.04 11.48 4.79
N PHE A 89 -6.29 10.98 5.78
CA PHE A 89 -6.52 9.65 6.35
C PHE A 89 -7.90 9.55 7.00
N GLU A 90 -8.35 10.57 7.73
CA GLU A 90 -9.64 10.55 8.43
C GLU A 90 -10.82 10.38 7.46
N LYS A 91 -10.74 11.01 6.28
CA LYS A 91 -11.74 10.83 5.22
C LYS A 91 -11.74 9.40 4.68
N ALA A 92 -10.55 8.83 4.50
CA ALA A 92 -10.41 7.44 4.08
C ALA A 92 -11.00 6.49 5.13
N LEU A 93 -10.61 6.65 6.40
CA LEU A 93 -11.08 5.83 7.52
C LEU A 93 -12.60 5.90 7.69
N THR A 94 -13.18 7.10 7.62
CA THR A 94 -14.64 7.29 7.71
C THR A 94 -15.35 6.53 6.60
N THR A 95 -14.83 6.58 5.37
CA THR A 95 -15.43 5.88 4.23
C THR A 95 -15.27 4.36 4.33
N LEU A 96 -14.11 3.90 4.81
CA LEU A 96 -13.82 2.47 4.95
C LEU A 96 -14.56 1.83 6.13
N ALA A 97 -14.87 2.61 7.18
CA ALA A 97 -15.67 2.14 8.32
C ALA A 97 -17.07 1.65 7.92
N ASP A 98 -17.61 2.15 6.81
CA ASP A 98 -18.91 1.73 6.27
C ASP A 98 -18.82 0.47 5.37
N VAL A 99 -17.63 -0.06 5.11
CA VAL A 99 -17.45 -1.28 4.30
C VAL A 99 -17.48 -2.51 5.21
N ALA A 100 -18.59 -3.24 5.17
CA ALA A 100 -18.75 -4.47 5.94
C ALA A 100 -17.71 -5.52 5.55
N HIS A 101 -17.22 -6.27 6.55
CA HIS A 101 -16.30 -7.40 6.38
C HIS A 101 -14.95 -7.09 5.71
N LEU A 102 -14.62 -5.81 5.52
CA LEU A 102 -13.27 -5.38 5.18
C LEU A 102 -12.29 -5.85 6.27
N ASP A 103 -11.07 -6.20 5.88
CA ASP A 103 -10.04 -6.48 6.86
C ASP A 103 -9.81 -5.23 7.74
N PRO A 104 -9.77 -5.38 9.08
CA PRO A 104 -9.58 -4.24 9.98
C PRO A 104 -8.21 -3.59 9.85
N GLU A 105 -7.21 -4.28 9.29
CA GLU A 105 -5.91 -3.69 9.01
C GLU A 105 -5.96 -2.85 7.73
N ILE A 106 -5.43 -1.62 7.82
CA ILE A 106 -5.28 -0.72 6.67
C ILE A 106 -3.79 -0.50 6.45
N ILE A 107 -3.31 -0.76 5.24
CA ILE A 107 -1.92 -0.51 4.86
C ILE A 107 -1.82 0.90 4.29
N VAL A 108 -0.83 1.65 4.76
CA VAL A 108 -0.38 2.89 4.12
C VAL A 108 0.94 2.57 3.44
N ASP A 109 0.94 2.57 2.11
CA ASP A 109 2.15 2.30 1.33
C ASP A 109 2.92 3.62 1.14
N SER A 110 3.99 3.80 1.91
CA SER A 110 4.81 5.01 1.89
C SER A 110 5.82 5.09 0.74
N SER A 111 5.88 4.09 -0.14
CA SER A 111 6.93 3.99 -1.17
C SER A 111 7.01 5.18 -2.13
N ASN A 112 5.89 5.89 -2.31
CA ASN A 112 5.79 7.05 -3.19
C ASN A 112 5.73 8.40 -2.47
N TRP A 113 5.97 8.47 -1.16
CA TRP A 113 6.06 9.76 -0.49
C TRP A 113 7.28 10.54 -0.99
N CYS A 114 7.05 11.67 -1.63
CA CYS A 114 8.07 12.67 -1.88
C CYS A 114 7.86 13.80 -0.88
N GLU A 115 8.77 13.93 0.09
CA GLU A 115 8.82 15.13 0.92
C GLU A 115 9.10 16.33 0.01
N GLU A 116 8.09 17.18 -0.24
CA GLU A 116 8.35 18.51 -0.76
C GLU A 116 9.25 19.21 0.26
N THR A 117 10.46 19.55 -0.15
CA THR A 117 11.44 20.23 0.70
C THR A 117 10.77 21.49 1.23
N GLY A 118 10.62 21.59 2.55
CA GLY A 118 9.92 22.70 3.20
C GLY A 118 10.55 24.07 2.84
N PRO A 119 9.86 25.18 3.14
CA PRO A 119 10.38 26.51 2.79
C PRO A 119 11.77 26.71 3.42
N HIS A 120 12.74 27.05 2.57
CA HIS A 120 14.08 27.48 2.96
C HIS A 120 14.04 28.78 3.78
#